data_AF-A0A520NHV0-F1
#
_entry.id   AF-A0A520NHV0-F1
#
_cell.length_a   1.000
_cell.length_b   1.000
_cell.length_c   1.000
_cell.angle_alpha   90.00
_cell.angle_beta   90.00
_cell.angle_gamma   90.00
#
_symmetry.space_group_name_H-M   'P 1'
#
loop_
_entity.id
_entity.type
_entity.pdbx_description
1 polymer ?
#
loop_
_entity_poly.entity_id
_entity_poly.type
_entity_poly.pdbx_seq_one_letter_code
_entity_poly.pdbx_strand_id
1 'polypeptide(L)'
;MQVRQNQDGKRKDDRGLPVGAGAIMGRVATELVAGVIVGAFIGWMLDNWLGTSPLFLVLMFFLGAMAGMLNVWRMFSGRGLAVGYFDEHRDSSEKE
;
A
#
# COMPACT_ATOMS: atom_id res chain seq x y z
N MET A 1 37.79 22.02 35.66
CA MET A 1 37.70 21.17 34.45
C MET A 1 36.85 19.96 34.78
N GLN A 2 35.60 19.92 34.30
CA GLN A 2 34.79 18.69 34.27
C GLN A 2 34.43 18.44 32.81
N VAL A 3 35.01 17.38 32.27
CA VAL A 3 34.73 16.88 30.93
C VAL A 3 33.38 16.16 31.01
N ARG A 4 32.30 16.80 30.56
CA ARG A 4 31.04 16.11 30.28
C ARG A 4 31.14 15.45 28.92
N GLN A 5 31.59 14.21 28.91
CA GLN A 5 31.13 13.25 27.90
C GLN A 5 29.62 13.13 28.05
N ASN A 6 28.87 13.66 27.09
CA ASN A 6 27.54 13.14 26.82
C ASN A 6 27.54 12.64 25.38
N GLN A 7 27.62 11.32 25.26
CA GLN A 7 27.39 10.61 24.02
C GLN A 7 25.90 10.75 23.70
N ASP A 8 25.52 11.70 22.84
CA ASP A 8 24.21 11.62 22.21
C ASP A 8 24.32 10.66 21.03
N GLY A 9 23.76 9.48 21.28
CA GLY A 9 23.79 8.33 20.42
C GLY A 9 23.25 8.60 19.03
N LYS A 10 23.72 7.77 18.10
CA LYS A 10 23.19 7.60 16.75
C LYS A 10 21.67 7.82 16.73
N ARG A 11 21.24 8.95 16.16
CA ARG A 11 19.88 9.14 15.68
C ARG A 11 19.64 8.03 14.67
N LYS A 12 19.03 6.93 15.11
CA LYS A 12 18.39 6.00 14.19
C LYS A 12 17.30 6.83 13.54
N ASP A 13 17.36 6.93 12.22
CA ASP A 13 16.34 7.58 11.42
C ASP A 13 14.99 6.89 11.73
N ASP A 14 14.23 7.45 12.67
CA ASP A 14 12.81 7.17 12.86
C ASP A 14 12.01 7.85 11.74
N ARG A 15 12.42 7.61 10.49
CA ARG A 15 11.54 7.77 9.32
C ARG A 15 10.59 6.58 9.23
N GLY A 16 10.07 6.15 10.39
CA GLY A 16 8.98 5.20 10.46
C GLY A 16 7.78 5.87 9.81
N LEU A 17 7.40 5.40 8.62
CA LEU A 17 6.11 5.75 8.01
C LEU A 17 5.06 5.61 9.11
N PRO A 18 4.18 6.61 9.30
CA PRO A 18 3.20 6.57 10.38
C PRO A 18 2.53 5.20 10.35
N VAL A 19 2.40 4.53 11.50
CA VAL A 19 2.06 3.09 11.60
C VAL A 19 0.84 2.72 10.75
N GLY A 20 -0.08 3.67 10.51
CA GLY A 20 -1.20 3.54 9.58
C GLY A 20 -0.86 3.59 8.07
N ALA A 21 0.09 4.42 7.62
CA ALA A 21 0.47 4.54 6.22
C ALA A 21 1.14 3.27 5.67
N GLY A 22 2.00 2.62 6.47
CA GLY A 22 2.61 1.35 6.09
C GLY A 22 1.58 0.24 5.89
N ALA A 23 0.60 0.15 6.79
CA ALA A 23 -0.48 -0.82 6.70
C ALA A 23 -1.40 -0.59 5.49
N ILE A 24 -1.71 0.67 5.17
CA ILE A 24 -2.49 1.03 3.98
C ILE A 24 -1.73 0.65 2.70
N MET A 25 -0.45 1.02 2.61
CA MET A 25 0.37 0.70 1.45
C MET A 25 0.50 -0.82 1.25
N GLY A 26 0.70 -1.58 2.34
CA GLY A 26 0.76 -3.04 2.29
C GLY A 26 -0.54 -3.67 1.80
N ARG A 27 -1.70 -3.16 2.24
CA ARG A 27 -3.01 -3.61 1.74
C ARG A 27 -3.16 -3.30 0.26
N VAL A 28 -2.87 -2.09 -0.18
CA VAL A 28 -2.94 -1.70 -1.60
C VAL A 28 -2.06 -2.60 -2.46
N ALA A 29 -0.82 -2.85 -2.04
CA ALA A 29 0.08 -3.75 -2.75
C ALA A 29 -0.49 -5.18 -2.81
N THR A 30 -1.03 -5.69 -1.70
CA THR A 30 -1.62 -7.03 -1.64
C THR A 30 -2.83 -7.16 -2.55
N GLU A 31 -3.73 -6.17 -2.58
CA GLU A 31 -4.91 -6.17 -3.46
C GLU A 31 -4.52 -6.20 -4.94
N LEU A 32 -3.50 -5.41 -5.33
CA LEU A 32 -2.99 -5.39 -6.70
C LEU A 32 -2.35 -6.74 -7.08
N VAL A 33 -1.47 -7.26 -6.22
CA VAL A 33 -0.77 -8.52 -6.46
C VAL A 33 -1.77 -9.68 -6.50
N ALA A 34 -2.75 -9.71 -5.59
CA ALA A 34 -3.79 -10.72 -5.57
C ALA A 34 -4.62 -10.72 -6.87
N GLY A 35 -5.05 -9.55 -7.34
CA GLY A 35 -5.80 -9.42 -8.61
C GLY A 35 -5.02 -9.95 -9.81
N VAL A 36 -3.74 -9.60 -9.92
CA VAL A 36 -2.85 -10.07 -10.99
C VAL A 36 -2.63 -11.59 -10.91
N ILE A 37 -2.34 -12.14 -9.72
CA ILE A 37 -2.12 -13.58 -9.54
C ILE A 37 -3.38 -14.36 -9.93
N VAL A 38 -4.56 -13.93 -9.47
CA VAL A 38 -5.82 -14.60 -9.78
C VAL A 38 -6.12 -14.52 -11.28
N GLY A 39 -5.96 -13.35 -11.91
CA GLY A 39 -6.15 -13.19 -13.35
C GLY A 39 -5.19 -14.04 -14.18
N ALA A 40 -3.89 -14.03 -13.83
CA ALA A 40 -2.88 -14.84 -14.51
C ALA A 40 -3.13 -16.35 -14.33
N PHE A 41 -3.52 -16.78 -13.13
CA PHE A 41 -3.84 -18.19 -12.85
C PHE A 41 -5.04 -18.67 -13.67
N ILE A 42 -6.13 -17.89 -13.69
CA ILE A 42 -7.31 -18.19 -14.50
C ILE A 42 -6.95 -18.20 -15.98
N GLY A 43 -6.26 -17.16 -16.47
CA GLY A 43 -5.86 -17.07 -17.86
C GLY A 43 -4.96 -18.22 -18.32
N TRP A 44 -4.00 -18.63 -17.48
CA TRP A 44 -3.17 -19.81 -17.73
C TRP A 44 -3.98 -21.12 -17.79
N MET A 45 -4.94 -21.28 -16.88
CA MET A 45 -5.83 -22.45 -16.88
C MET A 45 -6.68 -22.50 -18.15
N LEU A 46 -7.21 -21.35 -18.60
CA LEU A 46 -7.97 -21.25 -19.85
C LEU A 46 -7.11 -21.55 -21.08
N ASP A 47 -5.91 -20.97 -21.16
CA ASP A 47 -5.01 -21.20 -22.29
C ASP A 47 -4.65 -22.69 -22.41
N ASN A 48 -4.39 -23.37 -21.29
CA ASN A 48 -4.13 -24.81 -21.27
C ASN A 48 -5.33 -25.66 -21.67
N TRP A 49 -6.55 -25.24 -21.30
CA TRP A 49 -7.74 -26.03 -21.57
C TRP A 49 -8.22 -25.88 -23.02
N LEU A 50 -8.06 -24.70 -23.60
CA LEU A 50 -8.45 -24.38 -24.98
C LEU A 50 -7.33 -24.63 -25.99
N GLY A 51 -6.11 -24.93 -25.53
CA GLY A 51 -4.93 -25.10 -26.39
C GLY A 51 -4.56 -23.82 -27.13
N THR A 52 -4.95 -22.66 -26.59
CA THR A 52 -4.65 -21.37 -27.22
C THR A 52 -3.22 -20.94 -26.93
N SER A 53 -2.65 -20.17 -27.85
CA SER A 53 -1.48 -19.32 -27.53
C SER A 53 -1.81 -18.43 -26.32
N PRO A 54 -0.83 -17.86 -25.59
CA PRO A 54 -1.04 -17.17 -24.30
C PRO A 54 -1.84 -15.85 -24.42
N LEU A 55 -3.05 -15.93 -24.97
CA LEU A 55 -3.96 -14.87 -25.30
C LEU A 55 -4.90 -14.63 -24.13
N PHE A 56 -5.46 -15.69 -23.55
CA PHE A 56 -6.33 -15.55 -22.38
C PHE A 56 -5.52 -15.14 -21.14
N LEU A 57 -4.28 -15.61 -21.00
CA LEU A 57 -3.36 -15.12 -19.98
C LEU A 57 -3.15 -13.61 -20.08
N VAL A 58 -2.83 -13.09 -21.27
CA VAL A 58 -2.60 -11.65 -21.45
C VAL A 58 -3.88 -10.86 -21.18
N LEU A 59 -5.02 -11.32 -21.71
CA LEU A 59 -6.32 -10.67 -21.50
C LEU A 59 -6.71 -10.65 -20.00
N MET A 60 -6.62 -11.79 -19.34
CA MET A 60 -6.96 -11.93 -17.91
C MET A 60 -5.94 -11.27 -16.99
N PHE A 61 -4.69 -11.14 -17.41
CA PHE A 61 -3.69 -10.37 -16.67
C PHE A 61 -4.11 -8.89 -16.56
N PHE A 62 -4.48 -8.27 -17.68
CA PHE A 62 -4.97 -6.88 -17.67
C PHE A 62 -6.29 -6.77 -16.90
N LEU A 63 -7.20 -7.73 -17.07
CA LEU A 63 -8.46 -7.74 -16.35
C LEU A 63 -8.26 -7.88 -14.83
N GLY A 64 -7.32 -8.75 -14.40
CA GLY A 64 -6.93 -8.92 -13.00
C GLY A 64 -6.26 -7.67 -12.41
N ALA A 65 -5.40 -7.01 -13.20
CA ALA A 65 -4.81 -5.73 -12.81
C ALA A 65 -5.88 -4.63 -12.67
N MET A 66 -6.84 -4.55 -13.60
CA MET A 66 -7.98 -3.64 -13.51
C MET A 66 -8.85 -3.94 -12.29
N ALA A 67 -9.14 -5.22 -12.00
CA ALA A 67 -9.90 -5.61 -10.82
C ALA A 67 -9.18 -5.20 -9.51
N GLY A 68 -7.87 -5.44 -9.42
CA GLY A 68 -7.06 -4.98 -8.29
C GLY A 68 -7.10 -3.46 -8.14
N MET A 69 -6.99 -2.72 -9.24
CA MET A 69 -7.06 -1.26 -9.23
C MET A 69 -8.45 -0.74 -8.82
N LEU A 70 -9.53 -1.41 -9.26
CA LEU A 70 -10.90 -1.10 -8.85
C LEU A 70 -11.13 -1.37 -7.35
N ASN A 71 -10.56 -2.45 -6.80
CA ASN A 71 -10.61 -2.71 -5.35
C ASN A 71 -9.92 -1.60 -4.55
N VAL A 72 -8.73 -1.19 -5.00
CA VAL A 72 -7.98 -0.08 -4.41
C VAL A 72 -8.77 1.22 -4.51
N TRP A 73 -9.32 1.54 -5.68
CA TRP A 73 -10.14 2.74 -5.87
C TRP A 73 -11.40 2.73 -5.00
N ARG A 74 -12.06 1.58 -4.85
CA ARG A 74 -13.20 1.40 -3.94
C ARG A 74 -12.80 1.54 -2.47
N MET A 75 -11.59 1.14 -2.07
CA MET A 75 -11.08 1.37 -0.71
C MET A 75 -10.97 2.87 -0.42
N PHE A 76 -10.51 3.67 -1.39
CA PHE A 76 -10.42 5.12 -1.25
C PHE A 76 -11.78 5.82 -1.35
N SER A 77 -12.63 5.42 -2.31
CA SER A 77 -13.94 6.02 -2.55
C SER A 77 -15.01 5.58 -1.53
N GLY A 78 -14.80 4.47 -0.84
CA GLY A 78 -15.84 3.80 -0.07
C GLY A 78 -16.02 4.24 1.38
N ARG A 79 -15.00 4.80 2.06
CA ARG A 79 -15.07 5.21 3.50
C ARG A 79 -13.81 5.93 4.07
N GLY A 80 -12.86 6.38 3.24
CA GLY A 80 -11.47 6.59 3.68
C GLY A 80 -10.97 8.02 3.93
N LEU A 81 -11.69 9.07 3.54
CA LEU A 81 -11.17 10.44 3.65
C LEU A 81 -11.40 11.12 5.03
N ALA A 82 -12.14 10.48 5.94
CA ALA A 82 -12.60 11.13 7.17
C ALA A 82 -11.88 10.69 8.48
N VAL A 83 -10.95 9.73 8.47
CA VAL A 83 -10.57 9.04 9.74
C VAL A 83 -9.08 8.95 10.08
N GLY A 84 -8.24 9.89 9.64
CA GLY A 84 -6.85 9.89 10.14
C GLY A 84 -5.86 10.95 9.69
N TYR A 85 -6.26 12.01 8.98
CA TYR A 85 -5.35 13.08 8.56
C TYR A 85 -5.32 14.31 9.49
N PHE A 86 -6.04 14.24 10.61
CA PHE A 86 -5.89 15.24 11.67
C PHE A 86 -4.96 14.69 12.73
N ASP A 87 -3.66 14.92 12.51
CA ASP A 87 -2.75 15.05 13.63
C ASP A 87 -3.07 16.41 14.28
N GLU A 88 -3.76 16.36 15.41
CA GLU A 88 -4.03 17.53 16.25
C GLU A 88 -2.75 17.90 16.99
N HIS A 89 -1.82 18.58 16.30
CA HIS A 89 -0.86 19.45 16.97
C HIS A 89 -1.58 20.76 17.34
N ARG A 90 -2.33 20.69 18.43
CA ARG A 90 -2.53 21.83 19.32
C ARG A 90 -1.17 22.21 19.89
N ASP A 91 -0.35 22.90 19.09
CA ASP A 91 0.78 23.61 19.66
C ASP A 91 0.23 24.75 20.50
N SER A 92 0.31 24.48 21.79
CA SER A 92 -0.02 25.39 22.86
C SER A 92 1.14 26.36 22.98
N SER A 93 1.22 27.36 22.09
CA SER A 93 2.18 28.47 22.22
C SER A 93 1.84 29.66 21.32
N GLU A 94 0.83 30.41 21.73
CA GLU A 94 0.79 31.87 21.51
C GLU A 94 0.17 32.43 22.81
N LYS A 95 0.92 32.55 23.91
CA LYS A 95 1.75 33.72 24.25
C LYS A 95 1.16 35.02 23.72
N GLU A 96 0.18 35.58 24.43
CA GLU A 96 0.31 36.82 25.22
C GLU A 96 -0.62 36.76 26.44
#